data_AF-A0A8C1DJ72-F1
#
_entry.id   AF-A0A8C1DJ72-F1
#
_cell.length_a   1.000
_cell.length_b   1.000
_cell.length_c   1.000
_cell.angle_alpha   90.00
_cell.angle_beta   90.00
_cell.angle_gamma   90.00
#
_symmetry.space_group_name_H-M   'P 1'
#
loop_
_entity.id
_entity.type
_entity.pdbx_description
1 polymer ?
#
loop_
_entity_poly.entity_id
_entity_poly.type
_entity_poly.pdbx_seq_one_letter_code
_entity_poly.pdbx_strand_id
1 'polypeptide(L)'
;MALNKSMHPRNRYKDKPPDFVYLASKYPEFQKHVQTTLTGRVTLNFKDPEAVRALTCTLLKEDFGLTIEIPLERLIPTVPLRLNYIHWVEDLTGGQENPRRGIDISTGASCIYPLLGATMNGWFFLATEVDDICFNYAKKNVEQNHLAELIRVVKVPQKTLLMDALKEQSIVYDFCMCNPPFFANQLEAKGVNSRNSRRPPPSSINTGGVTEIMAEGGELEFVKRIIHDSLQLKKRLRWYSCMLGKKCSLAPLKDELLKQGVPKVTHTEFCQGRTMRWALAWSFYDDVPVPSPPCKRRKLEKARKALTFTVLKPTVAELQTQAPSIGCTNTSPTDSVSAWLEKILTHLKVLHKRVPCGEAELSLFLTAVENTWIHARQKRREQGRHLRELPRAQPTSTCKKGANTVQCFLFKCLVNVKEEENDVVVEMHWVEGQNKDLMNQLCTCLKNSIFRQGAKPT
;
A
#
# COMPACT_ATOMS: atom_id res chain seq x y z
N MET A 1 12.21 -2.93 -2.39
CA MET A 1 12.12 -1.48 -2.78
C MET A 1 11.04 -0.80 -1.95
N ALA A 2 11.10 0.52 -1.71
CA ALA A 2 10.13 1.24 -0.87
C ALA A 2 8.65 1.08 -1.27
N LEU A 3 8.38 0.86 -2.57
CA LEU A 3 7.03 0.65 -3.10
C LEU A 3 6.53 -0.80 -2.98
N ASN A 4 7.37 -1.77 -2.60
CA ASN A 4 6.92 -3.16 -2.37
C ASN A 4 6.00 -3.25 -1.15
N LYS A 5 6.14 -2.33 -0.18
CA LYS A 5 5.19 -2.20 0.94
C LYS A 5 3.75 -1.93 0.47
N SER A 6 3.55 -1.50 -0.77
CA SER A 6 2.25 -1.26 -1.39
C SER A 6 1.71 -2.46 -2.18
N MET A 7 2.45 -3.57 -2.28
CA MET A 7 1.88 -4.85 -2.76
C MET A 7 0.71 -5.27 -1.88
N HIS A 8 -0.16 -6.10 -2.45
CA HIS A 8 -1.30 -6.68 -1.73
C HIS A 8 -0.83 -7.32 -0.41
N PRO A 9 -1.54 -7.16 0.73
CA PRO A 9 -1.11 -7.70 2.04
C PRO A 9 -0.77 -9.20 2.04
N ARG A 10 -1.52 -10.01 1.29
CA ARG A 10 -1.31 -11.46 1.13
C ARG A 10 -0.23 -11.85 0.10
N ASN A 11 0.35 -10.87 -0.61
CA ASN A 11 1.38 -11.16 -1.61
C ASN A 11 2.68 -11.57 -0.91
N ARG A 12 3.14 -12.81 -1.14
CA ARG A 12 4.35 -13.35 -0.50
C ARG A 12 5.61 -12.54 -0.73
N TYR A 13 5.69 -11.78 -1.83
CA TYR A 13 6.84 -10.95 -2.16
C TYR A 13 6.80 -9.53 -1.57
N LYS A 14 5.75 -9.19 -0.81
CA LYS A 14 5.55 -7.86 -0.22
C LYS A 14 6.73 -7.43 0.63
N ASP A 15 7.07 -8.26 1.63
CA ASP A 15 8.13 -8.00 2.60
C ASP A 15 9.36 -8.90 2.38
N LYS A 16 9.22 -9.94 1.53
CA LYS A 16 10.27 -10.91 1.20
C LYS A 16 10.55 -10.90 -0.30
N PRO A 17 11.36 -9.95 -0.82
CA PRO A 17 11.75 -9.99 -2.22
C PRO A 17 12.54 -11.27 -2.52
N PRO A 18 12.53 -11.76 -3.78
CA PRO A 18 13.32 -12.93 -4.15
C PRO A 18 14.80 -12.78 -3.82
N ASP A 19 15.37 -13.81 -3.19
CA ASP A 19 16.80 -13.89 -2.92
C ASP A 19 17.52 -14.49 -4.14
N PHE A 20 18.12 -13.62 -4.95
CA PHE A 20 18.81 -14.06 -6.16
C PHE A 20 20.08 -14.87 -5.89
N VAL A 21 20.71 -14.72 -4.72
CA VAL A 21 21.88 -15.53 -4.35
C VAL A 21 21.43 -16.97 -4.12
N TYR A 22 20.38 -17.15 -3.32
CA TYR A 22 19.78 -18.46 -3.06
C TYR A 22 19.23 -19.12 -4.33
N LEU A 23 18.51 -18.36 -5.16
CA LEU A 23 17.96 -18.91 -6.41
C LEU A 23 19.08 -19.31 -7.38
N ALA A 24 20.15 -18.52 -7.50
CA ALA A 24 21.26 -18.83 -8.39
C ALA A 24 22.08 -20.03 -7.91
N SER A 25 22.19 -20.27 -6.60
CA SER A 25 22.89 -21.47 -6.09
C SER A 25 22.08 -22.76 -6.28
N LYS A 26 20.74 -22.66 -6.26
CA LYS A 26 19.84 -23.82 -6.39
C LYS A 26 19.48 -24.16 -7.85
N TYR A 27 19.40 -23.16 -8.73
CA TYR A 27 18.92 -23.31 -10.10
C TYR A 27 19.99 -22.92 -11.11
N PRO A 28 20.75 -23.89 -11.69
CA PRO A 28 21.81 -23.62 -12.66
C PRO A 28 21.34 -22.84 -13.89
N GLU A 29 20.12 -23.10 -14.36
CA GLU A 29 19.52 -22.34 -15.47
C GLU A 29 19.31 -20.87 -15.13
N PHE A 30 18.97 -20.54 -13.88
CA PHE A 30 18.88 -19.14 -13.44
C PHE A 30 20.26 -18.52 -13.22
N GLN A 31 21.23 -19.31 -12.73
CA GLN A 31 22.60 -18.86 -12.48
C GLN A 31 23.25 -18.26 -13.73
N LYS A 32 22.98 -18.82 -14.92
CA LYS A 32 23.52 -18.35 -16.20
C LYS A 32 23.14 -16.90 -16.54
N HIS A 33 22.07 -16.38 -15.94
CA HIS A 33 21.52 -15.07 -16.28
C HIS A 33 21.75 -13.99 -15.20
N VAL A 34 22.34 -14.35 -14.05
CA VAL A 34 22.64 -13.38 -12.99
C VAL A 34 24.06 -12.81 -13.13
N GLN A 35 24.24 -11.59 -12.66
CA GLN A 35 25.51 -10.87 -12.69
C GLN A 35 25.86 -10.35 -11.29
N THR A 36 27.13 -10.44 -10.92
CA THR A 36 27.62 -9.88 -9.65
C THR A 36 28.10 -8.45 -9.89
N THR A 37 27.58 -7.49 -9.14
CA THR A 37 28.04 -6.10 -9.19
C THR A 37 29.42 -5.95 -8.55
N LEU A 38 30.09 -4.82 -8.78
CA LEU A 38 31.36 -4.46 -8.12
C LEU A 38 31.29 -4.49 -6.59
N THR A 39 30.09 -4.34 -6.01
CA THR A 39 29.85 -4.42 -4.56
C THR A 39 29.54 -5.85 -4.08
N GLY A 40 29.77 -6.87 -4.90
CA GLY A 40 29.51 -8.28 -4.57
C GLY A 40 28.04 -8.69 -4.56
N ARG A 41 27.12 -7.84 -5.04
CA ARG A 41 25.69 -8.13 -5.03
C ARG A 41 25.27 -8.86 -6.30
N VAL A 42 24.58 -9.99 -6.15
CA VAL A 42 23.94 -10.68 -7.28
C VAL A 42 22.73 -9.87 -7.77
N THR A 43 22.70 -9.62 -9.07
CA THR A 43 21.71 -8.80 -9.76
C THR A 43 21.28 -9.44 -11.07
N LEU A 44 20.16 -8.99 -11.61
CA LEU A 44 19.58 -9.49 -12.86
C LEU A 44 19.43 -8.33 -13.84
N ASN A 45 19.78 -8.54 -15.10
CA ASN A 45 19.49 -7.58 -16.17
C ASN A 45 18.02 -7.72 -16.62
N PHE A 46 17.13 -6.90 -16.06
CA PHE A 46 15.69 -6.91 -16.41
C PHE A 46 15.36 -6.44 -17.84
N LYS A 47 16.36 -6.05 -18.63
CA LYS A 47 16.20 -5.75 -20.06
C LYS A 47 16.51 -6.95 -20.96
N ASP A 48 17.08 -8.01 -20.41
CA ASP A 48 17.31 -9.25 -21.13
C ASP A 48 16.07 -10.17 -21.00
N PRO A 49 15.37 -10.47 -22.11
CA PRO A 49 14.23 -11.38 -22.12
C PRO A 49 14.52 -12.74 -21.49
N GLU A 50 15.70 -13.31 -21.75
CA GLU A 50 16.06 -14.63 -21.23
C GLU A 50 16.21 -14.60 -19.72
N ALA A 51 16.88 -13.58 -19.20
CA ALA A 51 17.02 -13.36 -17.76
C ALA A 51 15.66 -13.20 -17.05
N VAL A 52 14.74 -12.43 -17.64
CA VAL A 52 13.39 -12.22 -17.07
C VAL A 52 12.55 -13.50 -17.16
N ARG A 53 12.65 -14.27 -18.25
CA ARG A 53 12.02 -15.57 -18.40
C ARG A 53 12.54 -16.56 -17.36
N ALA A 54 13.87 -16.66 -17.22
CA ALA A 54 14.53 -17.53 -16.25
C ALA A 54 14.10 -17.21 -14.82
N LEU A 55 14.07 -15.92 -14.45
CA LEU A 55 13.54 -15.51 -13.14
C LEU A 55 12.09 -15.94 -12.95
N THR A 56 11.24 -15.69 -13.94
CA THR A 56 9.80 -16.01 -13.84
C THR A 56 9.56 -17.50 -13.67
N CYS A 57 10.21 -18.34 -14.49
CA CYS A 57 10.09 -19.79 -14.41
C CYS A 57 10.65 -20.33 -13.08
N THR A 58 11.77 -19.76 -12.63
CA THR A 58 12.40 -20.15 -11.35
C THR A 58 11.51 -19.81 -10.16
N LEU A 59 10.92 -18.62 -10.14
CA LEU A 59 9.98 -18.24 -9.09
C LEU A 59 8.74 -19.14 -9.08
N LEU A 60 8.15 -19.44 -10.23
CA LEU A 60 6.99 -20.34 -10.29
C LEU A 60 7.33 -21.75 -9.80
N LYS A 61 8.51 -22.25 -10.13
CA LYS A 61 8.97 -23.56 -9.69
C LYS A 61 9.26 -23.61 -8.19
N GLU A 62 10.04 -22.65 -7.68
CA GLU A 62 10.42 -22.61 -6.26
C GLU A 62 9.23 -22.33 -5.34
N ASP A 63 8.42 -21.33 -5.69
CA ASP A 63 7.40 -20.80 -4.79
C ASP A 63 6.04 -21.48 -4.93
N PHE A 64 5.74 -22.06 -6.09
CA PHE A 64 4.42 -22.62 -6.42
C PHE A 64 4.47 -24.07 -6.95
N GLY A 65 5.66 -24.65 -7.11
CA GLY A 65 5.79 -25.99 -7.69
C GLY A 65 5.38 -26.07 -9.18
N LEU A 66 5.26 -24.92 -9.85
CA LEU A 66 4.78 -24.82 -11.23
C LEU A 66 5.96 -24.80 -12.21
N THR A 67 5.99 -25.76 -13.14
CA THR A 67 6.96 -25.81 -14.23
C THR A 67 6.31 -25.32 -15.51
N ILE A 68 6.82 -24.24 -16.10
CA ILE A 68 6.26 -23.66 -17.32
C ILE A 68 7.33 -23.40 -18.38
N GLU A 69 6.90 -23.37 -19.63
CA GLU A 69 7.68 -22.91 -20.77
C GLU A 69 7.00 -21.70 -21.41
N ILE A 70 7.78 -20.70 -21.77
CA ILE A 70 7.30 -19.47 -22.41
C ILE A 70 8.23 -19.11 -23.58
N PRO A 71 7.71 -18.83 -24.78
CA PRO A 71 8.50 -18.34 -25.90
C PRO A 71 8.98 -16.91 -25.65
N LEU A 72 10.14 -16.53 -26.18
CA LEU A 72 10.70 -15.17 -26.01
C LEU A 72 9.94 -14.13 -26.83
N GLU A 73 9.18 -14.58 -27.83
CA GLU A 73 8.37 -13.78 -28.76
C GLU A 73 6.99 -13.42 -28.18
N ARG A 74 6.72 -13.78 -26.93
CA ARG A 74 5.47 -13.47 -26.22
C ARG A 74 5.74 -12.84 -24.86
N LEU A 75 4.70 -12.29 -24.25
CA LEU A 75 4.81 -11.53 -23.02
C LEU A 75 5.28 -12.44 -21.87
N ILE A 76 6.42 -12.11 -21.27
CA ILE A 76 6.90 -12.78 -20.06
C ILE A 76 6.22 -12.12 -18.84
N PRO A 77 5.37 -12.85 -18.09
CA PRO A 77 4.66 -12.28 -16.94
C PRO A 77 5.58 -12.10 -15.74
N THR A 78 5.41 -11.02 -14.98
CA THR A 78 6.11 -10.83 -13.71
C THR A 78 5.25 -11.30 -12.54
N VAL A 79 5.67 -12.39 -11.88
CA VAL A 79 4.87 -13.08 -10.84
C VAL A 79 4.28 -12.14 -9.77
N PRO A 80 5.04 -11.19 -9.17
CA PRO A 80 4.49 -10.34 -8.11
C PRO A 80 3.31 -9.46 -8.55
N LEU A 81 3.30 -8.98 -9.80
CA LEU A 81 2.17 -8.22 -10.33
C LEU A 81 0.95 -9.13 -10.53
N ARG A 82 1.15 -10.35 -11.04
CA ARG A 82 0.05 -11.29 -11.30
C ARG A 82 -0.61 -11.73 -10.00
N LEU A 83 0.18 -11.97 -8.95
CA LEU A 83 -0.33 -12.28 -7.61
C LEU A 83 -1.14 -11.13 -6.99
N ASN A 84 -0.74 -9.88 -7.20
CA ASN A 84 -1.55 -8.74 -6.72
C ASN A 84 -2.98 -8.79 -7.28
N TYR A 85 -3.13 -9.21 -8.54
CA TYR A 85 -4.44 -9.33 -9.17
C TYR A 85 -5.20 -10.56 -8.65
N ILE A 86 -4.57 -11.74 -8.57
CA ILE A 86 -5.18 -12.94 -7.99
C ILE A 86 -5.73 -12.65 -6.58
N HIS A 87 -4.94 -12.03 -5.72
CA HIS A 87 -5.39 -11.70 -4.37
C HIS A 87 -6.53 -10.68 -4.35
N TRP A 88 -6.54 -9.72 -5.27
CA TRP A 88 -7.67 -8.79 -5.34
C TRP A 88 -8.95 -9.48 -5.82
N VAL A 89 -8.86 -10.48 -6.69
CA VAL A 89 -10.01 -11.31 -7.08
C VAL A 89 -10.50 -12.17 -5.91
N GLU A 90 -9.61 -12.67 -5.05
CA GLU A 90 -10.01 -13.31 -3.78
C GLU A 90 -10.86 -12.35 -2.93
N ASP A 91 -10.44 -11.09 -2.79
CA ASP A 91 -11.19 -10.09 -2.01
C ASP A 91 -12.57 -9.81 -2.64
N LEU A 92 -12.65 -9.73 -3.97
CA LEU A 92 -13.92 -9.52 -4.69
C LEU A 92 -14.89 -10.69 -4.51
N THR A 93 -14.37 -11.90 -4.48
CA THR A 93 -15.17 -13.14 -4.45
C THR A 93 -15.46 -13.66 -3.04
N GLY A 94 -15.07 -12.92 -2.01
CA GLY A 94 -15.37 -13.26 -0.61
C GLY A 94 -14.40 -14.25 0.03
N GLY A 95 -13.13 -14.25 -0.38
CA GLY A 95 -12.06 -15.03 0.24
C GLY A 95 -11.83 -16.42 -0.39
N GLN A 96 -11.14 -17.30 0.34
CA GLN A 96 -10.66 -18.61 -0.16
C GLN A 96 -11.59 -19.80 0.17
N GLU A 97 -12.79 -19.56 0.70
CA GLU A 97 -13.58 -20.62 1.35
C GLU A 97 -14.28 -21.63 0.41
N ASN A 98 -14.36 -21.38 -0.90
CA ASN A 98 -15.02 -22.31 -1.84
C ASN A 98 -14.34 -22.34 -3.22
N PRO A 99 -14.34 -23.51 -3.91
CA PRO A 99 -13.91 -23.60 -5.30
C PRO A 99 -14.71 -22.63 -6.18
N ARG A 100 -14.01 -21.77 -6.91
CA ARG A 100 -14.61 -20.74 -7.78
C ARG A 100 -14.42 -21.10 -9.24
N ARG A 101 -15.31 -20.60 -10.09
CA ARG A 101 -15.18 -20.68 -11.55
C ARG A 101 -14.84 -19.30 -12.11
N GLY A 102 -13.67 -19.18 -12.69
CA GLY A 102 -13.16 -17.97 -13.33
C GLY A 102 -13.09 -18.09 -14.85
N ILE A 103 -13.07 -16.93 -15.52
CA ILE A 103 -12.67 -16.82 -16.93
C ILE A 103 -11.43 -15.94 -16.99
N ASP A 104 -10.38 -16.41 -17.67
CA ASP A 104 -9.22 -15.59 -18.01
C ASP A 104 -9.26 -15.25 -19.50
N ILE A 105 -9.40 -13.96 -19.81
CA ILE A 105 -9.50 -13.46 -21.19
C ILE A 105 -8.11 -13.10 -21.68
N SER A 106 -7.67 -13.75 -22.78
CA SER A 106 -6.31 -13.64 -23.32
C SER A 106 -5.26 -14.11 -22.32
N THR A 107 -5.28 -15.42 -22.03
CA THR A 107 -4.46 -16.05 -21.00
C THR A 107 -2.95 -16.00 -21.29
N GLY A 108 -2.58 -15.78 -22.56
CA GLY A 108 -1.20 -15.71 -23.03
C GLY A 108 -0.45 -17.05 -22.92
N ALA A 109 0.76 -17.11 -23.46
CA ALA A 109 1.55 -18.35 -23.51
C ALA A 109 1.79 -18.98 -22.12
N SER A 110 1.90 -18.15 -21.08
CA SER A 110 2.16 -18.61 -19.72
C SER A 110 0.97 -19.26 -19.01
N CYS A 111 -0.27 -18.95 -19.42
CA CYS A 111 -1.48 -19.29 -18.67
C CYS A 111 -1.40 -18.94 -17.16
N ILE A 112 -0.72 -17.84 -16.81
CA ILE A 112 -0.29 -17.57 -15.44
C ILE A 112 -1.44 -17.39 -14.44
N TYR A 113 -2.53 -16.72 -14.82
CA TYR A 113 -3.63 -16.51 -13.87
C TYR A 113 -4.36 -17.82 -13.55
N PRO A 114 -4.72 -18.65 -14.55
CA PRO A 114 -5.27 -19.97 -14.29
C PRO A 114 -4.36 -20.85 -13.46
N LEU A 115 -3.06 -20.94 -13.79
CA LEU A 115 -2.11 -21.77 -13.05
C LEU A 115 -1.98 -21.33 -11.59
N LEU A 116 -1.83 -20.02 -11.33
CA LEU A 116 -1.75 -19.50 -9.97
C LEU A 116 -3.06 -19.71 -9.19
N GLY A 117 -4.21 -19.38 -9.79
CA GLY A 117 -5.50 -19.52 -9.12
C GLY A 117 -5.90 -20.97 -8.85
N ALA A 118 -5.62 -21.88 -9.79
CA ALA A 118 -5.85 -23.32 -9.58
C ALA A 118 -4.93 -23.88 -8.48
N THR A 119 -3.64 -23.54 -8.51
CA THR A 119 -2.65 -24.03 -7.53
C THR A 119 -2.89 -23.50 -6.13
N MET A 120 -3.20 -22.21 -6.00
CA MET A 120 -3.32 -21.57 -4.69
C MET A 120 -4.71 -21.77 -4.08
N ASN A 121 -5.76 -21.80 -4.91
CA ASN A 121 -7.15 -21.66 -4.46
C ASN A 121 -8.08 -22.76 -4.99
N GLY A 122 -7.59 -23.73 -5.76
CA GLY A 122 -8.41 -24.79 -6.36
C GLY A 122 -9.46 -24.26 -7.34
N TRP A 123 -9.23 -23.08 -7.94
CA TRP A 123 -10.17 -22.47 -8.87
C TRP A 123 -10.21 -23.19 -10.21
N PHE A 124 -11.42 -23.36 -10.74
CA PHE A 124 -11.63 -23.74 -12.13
C PHE A 124 -11.50 -22.50 -13.02
N PHE A 125 -10.88 -22.66 -14.19
CA PHE A 125 -10.72 -21.62 -15.19
C PHE A 125 -11.15 -22.08 -16.58
N LEU A 126 -11.94 -21.23 -17.23
CA LEU A 126 -12.02 -21.18 -18.68
C LEU A 126 -11.01 -20.13 -19.18
N ALA A 127 -9.92 -20.57 -19.80
CA ALA A 127 -8.83 -19.70 -20.25
C ALA A 127 -8.91 -19.52 -21.77
N THR A 128 -9.20 -18.32 -22.25
CA THR A 128 -9.37 -18.06 -23.69
C THR A 128 -8.11 -17.46 -24.31
N GLU A 129 -7.83 -17.81 -25.56
CA GLU A 129 -6.72 -17.23 -26.32
C GLU A 129 -7.02 -17.16 -27.82
N VAL A 130 -6.51 -16.11 -28.47
CA VAL A 130 -6.68 -15.89 -29.92
C VAL A 130 -5.42 -16.23 -30.71
N ASP A 131 -4.25 -16.07 -30.10
CA ASP A 131 -2.95 -16.33 -30.73
C ASP A 131 -2.58 -17.81 -30.65
N ASP A 132 -2.20 -18.39 -31.79
CA ASP A 132 -1.85 -19.81 -31.91
C ASP A 132 -0.67 -20.22 -31.02
N ILE A 133 0.37 -19.39 -30.96
CA ILE A 133 1.55 -19.67 -30.15
C ILE A 133 1.16 -19.63 -28.66
N CYS A 134 0.46 -18.58 -28.23
CA CYS A 134 -0.03 -18.50 -26.85
C CYS A 134 -0.95 -19.66 -26.47
N PHE A 135 -1.90 -20.04 -27.34
CA PHE A 135 -2.81 -21.15 -27.10
C PHE A 135 -2.05 -22.48 -26.89
N ASN A 136 -1.12 -22.80 -27.78
CA ASN A 136 -0.35 -24.05 -27.72
C ASN A 136 0.52 -24.13 -26.46
N TYR A 137 1.22 -23.04 -26.12
CA TYR A 137 2.03 -22.99 -24.89
C TYR A 137 1.16 -23.03 -23.62
N ALA A 138 0.03 -22.32 -23.59
CA ALA A 138 -0.89 -22.33 -22.46
C ALA A 138 -1.41 -23.75 -22.20
N LYS A 139 -1.85 -24.45 -23.26
CA LYS A 139 -2.32 -25.84 -23.18
C LYS A 139 -1.22 -26.77 -22.66
N LYS A 140 -0.01 -26.70 -23.23
CA LYS A 140 1.16 -27.47 -22.78
C LYS A 140 1.47 -27.20 -21.30
N ASN A 141 1.45 -25.94 -20.88
CA ASN A 141 1.71 -25.52 -19.50
C ASN A 141 0.68 -26.06 -18.51
N VAL A 142 -0.59 -26.14 -18.89
CA VAL A 142 -1.64 -26.76 -18.07
C VAL A 142 -1.42 -28.27 -17.94
N GLU A 143 -1.16 -28.96 -19.06
CA GLU A 143 -0.98 -30.41 -19.11
C GLU A 143 0.22 -30.87 -18.28
N GLN A 144 1.38 -30.20 -18.41
CA GLN A 144 2.60 -30.60 -17.71
C GLN A 144 2.56 -30.37 -16.19
N ASN A 145 1.64 -29.53 -15.70
CA ASN A 145 1.41 -29.33 -14.27
C ASN A 145 0.22 -30.15 -13.75
N HIS A 146 -0.37 -31.03 -14.56
CA HIS A 146 -1.50 -31.87 -14.18
C HIS A 146 -2.75 -31.09 -13.72
N LEU A 147 -2.99 -29.91 -14.30
CA LEU A 147 -4.10 -29.02 -13.92
C LEU A 147 -5.26 -29.01 -14.93
N ALA A 148 -5.30 -29.99 -15.85
CA ALA A 148 -6.30 -30.04 -16.92
C ALA A 148 -7.76 -30.20 -16.43
N GLU A 149 -7.96 -30.76 -15.22
CA GLU A 149 -9.29 -30.85 -14.59
C GLU A 149 -9.81 -29.50 -14.10
N LEU A 150 -8.89 -28.59 -13.75
CA LEU A 150 -9.21 -27.25 -13.27
C LEU A 150 -9.12 -26.20 -14.36
N ILE A 151 -8.31 -26.38 -15.39
CA ILE A 151 -8.06 -25.34 -16.40
C ILE A 151 -8.38 -25.87 -17.79
N ARG A 152 -9.41 -25.28 -18.41
CA ARG A 152 -9.77 -25.53 -19.81
C ARG A 152 -9.29 -24.38 -20.69
N VAL A 153 -8.25 -24.63 -21.50
CA VAL A 153 -7.75 -23.67 -22.48
C VAL A 153 -8.55 -23.78 -23.78
N VAL A 154 -9.08 -22.67 -24.28
CA VAL A 154 -9.93 -22.63 -25.48
C VAL A 154 -9.43 -21.57 -26.45
N LYS A 155 -9.26 -21.96 -27.72
CA LYS A 155 -8.97 -21.02 -28.79
C LYS A 155 -10.25 -20.34 -29.24
N VAL A 156 -10.25 -19.00 -29.32
CA VAL A 156 -11.41 -18.19 -29.71
C VAL A 156 -11.06 -17.28 -30.89
N PRO A 157 -12.02 -16.89 -31.74
CA PRO A 157 -11.77 -15.92 -32.80
C PRO A 157 -11.55 -14.51 -32.23
N GLN A 158 -10.77 -13.67 -32.93
CA GLN A 158 -10.41 -12.33 -32.46
C GLN A 158 -11.60 -11.39 -32.18
N LYS A 159 -12.75 -11.64 -32.82
CA LYS A 159 -13.94 -10.78 -32.69
C LYS A 159 -14.68 -10.98 -31.36
N THR A 160 -14.39 -12.03 -30.61
CA THR A 160 -15.24 -12.47 -29.50
C THR A 160 -14.44 -12.50 -28.21
N LEU A 161 -14.93 -11.83 -27.16
CA LEU A 161 -14.25 -11.81 -25.86
C LEU A 161 -14.89 -12.79 -24.88
N LEU A 162 -16.17 -12.58 -24.54
CA LEU A 162 -16.87 -13.42 -23.55
C LEU A 162 -18.08 -14.17 -24.13
N MET A 163 -18.80 -13.56 -25.06
CA MET A 163 -20.07 -14.12 -25.56
C MET A 163 -19.92 -15.52 -26.17
N ASP A 164 -18.91 -15.71 -27.03
CA ASP A 164 -18.71 -16.98 -27.73
C ASP A 164 -18.18 -18.09 -26.83
N ALA A 165 -17.35 -17.73 -25.85
CA ALA A 165 -16.84 -18.66 -24.85
C ALA A 165 -17.96 -19.22 -23.95
N LEU A 166 -19.11 -18.54 -23.90
CA LEU A 166 -20.22 -18.83 -22.99
C LEU A 166 -21.52 -19.24 -23.71
N LYS A 167 -21.48 -19.57 -25.01
CA LYS A 167 -22.69 -19.87 -25.81
C LYS A 167 -23.53 -21.04 -25.29
N GLU A 168 -22.93 -22.04 -24.66
CA GLU A 168 -23.61 -23.34 -24.40
C GLU A 168 -23.89 -23.66 -22.92
N GLN A 169 -23.46 -22.83 -21.97
CA GLN A 169 -23.47 -23.23 -20.55
C GLN A 169 -24.45 -22.44 -19.68
N SER A 170 -25.35 -23.12 -18.97
CA SER A 170 -26.17 -22.53 -17.89
C SER A 170 -25.37 -22.19 -16.61
N ILE A 171 -24.04 -22.32 -16.67
CA ILE A 171 -23.12 -22.11 -15.54
C ILE A 171 -22.97 -20.61 -15.27
N VAL A 172 -23.10 -20.25 -14.00
CA VAL A 172 -22.72 -18.92 -13.49
C VAL A 172 -21.25 -18.96 -13.07
N TYR A 173 -20.45 -18.05 -13.59
CA TYR A 173 -19.05 -17.88 -13.19
C TYR A 173 -18.94 -16.87 -12.05
N ASP A 174 -17.98 -17.07 -11.16
CA ASP A 174 -17.72 -16.16 -10.05
C ASP A 174 -17.01 -14.89 -10.51
N PHE A 175 -16.11 -15.00 -11.48
CA PHE A 175 -15.39 -13.84 -12.00
C PHE A 175 -14.91 -14.01 -13.44
N CYS A 176 -14.63 -12.90 -14.12
CA CYS A 176 -13.63 -12.85 -15.18
C CYS A 176 -12.48 -11.91 -14.83
N MET A 177 -11.31 -12.20 -15.38
CA MET A 177 -10.13 -11.37 -15.30
C MET A 177 -9.47 -11.24 -16.67
N CYS A 178 -8.75 -10.13 -16.87
CA CYS A 178 -8.11 -9.85 -18.14
C CYS A 178 -6.88 -8.95 -17.94
N ASN A 179 -5.81 -9.25 -18.67
CA ASN A 179 -4.71 -8.33 -18.90
C ASN A 179 -4.76 -7.86 -20.36
N PRO A 180 -5.40 -6.73 -20.66
CA PRO A 180 -5.69 -6.33 -22.03
C PRO A 180 -4.42 -5.86 -22.75
N PRO A 181 -4.39 -5.90 -24.08
CA PRO A 181 -3.38 -5.20 -24.86
C PRO A 181 -3.44 -3.69 -24.58
N PHE A 182 -2.30 -3.12 -24.20
CA PHE A 182 -2.28 -1.76 -23.67
C PHE A 182 -2.31 -0.66 -24.74
N PHE A 183 -1.68 -0.90 -25.89
CA PHE A 183 -1.31 0.17 -26.82
C PHE A 183 -2.24 0.26 -28.02
N ALA A 184 -2.56 1.49 -28.44
CA ALA A 184 -3.37 1.70 -29.64
C ALA A 184 -2.54 1.55 -30.93
N ASN A 185 -1.23 1.80 -30.86
CA ASN A 185 -0.34 1.82 -32.01
C ASN A 185 1.13 1.60 -31.59
N GLN A 186 1.99 1.44 -32.58
CA GLN A 186 3.41 1.14 -32.38
C GLN A 186 4.20 2.29 -31.72
N LEU A 187 3.80 3.55 -31.95
CA LEU A 187 4.42 4.72 -31.29
C LEU A 187 4.20 4.68 -29.79
N GLU A 188 2.97 4.35 -29.37
CA GLU A 188 2.65 4.20 -27.97
C GLU A 188 3.42 3.03 -27.33
N ALA A 189 3.51 1.91 -28.04
CA ALA A 189 4.27 0.74 -27.60
C ALA A 189 5.77 1.03 -27.40
N LYS A 190 6.37 1.89 -28.25
CA LYS A 190 7.77 2.34 -28.10
C LYS A 190 7.98 3.30 -26.92
N GLY A 191 6.90 3.85 -26.34
CA GLY A 191 6.99 4.73 -25.17
C GLY A 191 7.60 6.11 -25.43
N VAL A 192 7.63 6.54 -26.70
CA VAL A 192 8.25 7.82 -27.13
C VAL A 192 7.39 9.06 -26.85
N ASN A 193 6.14 8.87 -26.42
CA ASN A 193 5.20 9.94 -26.11
C ASN A 193 5.51 10.59 -24.74
N SER A 194 6.69 11.19 -24.59
CA SER A 194 7.08 11.92 -23.38
C SER A 194 7.24 13.41 -23.64
N ARG A 195 6.70 14.23 -22.74
CA ARG A 195 6.91 15.69 -22.72
C ARG A 195 8.37 16.10 -22.52
N ASN A 196 9.22 15.19 -22.02
CA ASN A 196 10.65 15.42 -21.83
C ASN A 196 11.44 14.34 -22.57
N SER A 197 12.21 14.74 -23.57
CA SER A 197 13.07 13.84 -24.36
C SER A 197 14.15 13.15 -23.53
N ARG A 198 14.51 13.69 -22.36
CA ARG A 198 15.48 13.11 -21.42
C ARG A 198 14.87 12.13 -20.41
N ARG A 199 13.60 11.74 -20.57
CA ARG A 199 12.98 10.76 -19.68
C ARG A 199 13.78 9.45 -19.73
N PRO A 200 14.23 8.91 -18.57
CA PRO A 200 14.96 7.65 -18.55
C PRO A 200 14.12 6.51 -19.17
N PRO A 201 14.74 5.61 -19.95
CA PRO A 201 14.06 4.45 -20.50
C PRO A 201 13.56 3.52 -19.38
N PRO A 202 12.56 2.67 -19.65
CA PRO A 202 12.11 1.68 -18.69
C PRO A 202 13.25 0.73 -18.30
N SER A 203 13.22 0.26 -17.05
CA SER A 203 14.15 -0.74 -16.53
C SER A 203 13.79 -2.17 -16.92
N SER A 204 12.70 -2.37 -17.66
CA SER A 204 12.19 -3.67 -18.10
C SER A 204 11.99 -3.68 -19.61
N ILE A 205 12.15 -4.85 -20.22
CA ILE A 205 11.81 -5.10 -21.62
C ILE A 205 10.32 -5.45 -21.80
N ASN A 206 9.76 -5.16 -22.96
CA ASN A 206 8.44 -5.65 -23.39
C ASN A 206 8.64 -6.65 -24.53
N THR A 207 8.31 -7.91 -24.29
CA THR A 207 8.45 -9.03 -25.25
C THR A 207 7.12 -9.46 -25.86
N GLY A 208 6.01 -8.78 -25.52
CA GLY A 208 4.69 -9.21 -25.94
C GLY A 208 4.49 -9.18 -27.45
N GLY A 209 3.82 -10.20 -27.97
CA GLY A 209 3.41 -10.25 -29.38
C GLY A 209 2.42 -9.12 -29.71
N VAL A 210 2.25 -8.81 -31.00
CA VAL A 210 1.41 -7.69 -31.45
C VAL A 210 0.01 -7.71 -30.82
N THR A 211 -0.63 -8.88 -30.77
CA THR A 211 -1.97 -9.07 -30.19
C THR A 211 -2.02 -8.97 -28.66
N GLU A 212 -0.89 -9.18 -27.96
CA GLU A 212 -0.79 -9.07 -26.50
C GLU A 212 -0.51 -7.63 -26.05
N ILE A 213 0.06 -6.80 -26.92
CA ILE A 213 0.47 -5.43 -26.56
C ILE A 213 -0.38 -4.37 -27.25
N MET A 214 -1.01 -4.68 -28.38
CA MET A 214 -1.76 -3.72 -29.19
C MET A 214 -3.18 -4.18 -29.52
N ALA A 215 -4.09 -3.22 -29.50
CA ALA A 215 -5.46 -3.37 -30.00
C ALA A 215 -5.92 -2.05 -30.61
N GLU A 216 -6.90 -2.12 -31.50
CA GLU A 216 -7.56 -0.93 -32.04
C GLU A 216 -8.17 -0.10 -30.90
N GLY A 217 -7.85 1.21 -30.86
CA GLY A 217 -8.22 2.10 -29.75
C GLY A 217 -7.51 1.83 -28.43
N GLY A 218 -6.58 0.86 -28.41
CA GLY A 218 -5.79 0.46 -27.25
C GLY A 218 -6.61 -0.10 -26.11
N GLU A 219 -6.05 -0.05 -24.90
CA GLU A 219 -6.69 -0.56 -23.68
C GLU A 219 -8.11 -0.01 -23.47
N LEU A 220 -8.35 1.26 -23.78
CA LEU A 220 -9.63 1.90 -23.50
C LEU A 220 -10.77 1.24 -24.27
N GLU A 221 -10.62 1.12 -25.59
CA GLU A 221 -11.64 0.48 -26.43
C GLU A 221 -11.71 -1.03 -26.19
N PHE A 222 -10.57 -1.68 -25.89
CA PHE A 222 -10.57 -3.09 -25.51
C PHE A 222 -11.47 -3.34 -24.29
N VAL A 223 -11.31 -2.55 -23.22
CA VAL A 223 -12.11 -2.72 -22.00
C VAL A 223 -13.56 -2.30 -22.21
N LYS A 224 -13.85 -1.29 -23.04
CA LYS A 224 -15.24 -0.97 -23.43
C LYS A 224 -15.95 -2.15 -24.10
N ARG A 225 -15.26 -2.97 -24.91
CA ARG A 225 -15.85 -4.20 -25.45
C ARG A 225 -16.19 -5.21 -24.36
N ILE A 226 -15.34 -5.38 -23.34
CA ILE A 226 -15.65 -6.22 -22.16
C ILE A 226 -16.88 -5.67 -21.43
N ILE A 227 -16.97 -4.34 -21.26
CA ILE A 227 -18.15 -3.69 -20.67
C ILE A 227 -19.39 -3.99 -21.51
N HIS A 228 -19.32 -3.87 -22.83
CA HIS A 228 -20.43 -4.17 -23.72
C HIS A 228 -20.90 -5.62 -23.63
N ASP A 229 -19.98 -6.59 -23.67
CA ASP A 229 -20.29 -8.01 -23.44
C ASP A 229 -20.95 -8.22 -22.07
N SER A 230 -20.47 -7.52 -21.03
CA SER A 230 -21.02 -7.63 -19.68
C SER A 230 -22.46 -7.11 -19.57
N LEU A 231 -22.89 -6.15 -20.41
CA LEU A 231 -24.27 -5.65 -20.43
C LEU A 231 -25.25 -6.70 -20.98
N GLN A 232 -24.76 -7.61 -21.82
CA GLN A 232 -25.53 -8.73 -22.35
C GLN A 232 -25.54 -9.90 -21.36
N LEU A 233 -24.37 -10.25 -20.81
CA LEU A 233 -24.19 -11.38 -19.90
C LEU A 233 -24.72 -11.11 -18.48
N LYS A 234 -24.68 -9.87 -18.02
CA LYS A 234 -25.17 -9.40 -16.70
C LYS A 234 -24.77 -10.36 -15.57
N LYS A 235 -25.75 -11.05 -15.00
CA LYS A 235 -25.62 -11.94 -13.84
C LYS A 235 -25.03 -13.33 -14.16
N ARG A 236 -24.66 -13.61 -15.42
CA ARG A 236 -23.90 -14.83 -15.78
C ARG A 236 -22.49 -14.85 -15.17
N LEU A 237 -21.95 -13.69 -14.81
CA LEU A 237 -20.74 -13.56 -14.03
C LEU A 237 -21.03 -12.72 -12.78
N ARG A 238 -20.54 -13.14 -11.61
CA ARG A 238 -20.69 -12.32 -10.39
C ARG A 238 -19.80 -11.08 -10.44
N TRP A 239 -18.57 -11.20 -10.90
CA TRP A 239 -17.65 -10.07 -11.08
C TRP A 239 -17.02 -10.05 -12.47
N TYR A 240 -17.03 -8.88 -13.10
CA TYR A 240 -16.20 -8.60 -14.25
C TYR A 240 -15.00 -7.79 -13.77
N SER A 241 -13.80 -8.10 -14.25
CA SER A 241 -12.61 -7.32 -13.90
C SER A 241 -11.59 -7.23 -15.03
N CYS A 242 -10.84 -6.14 -15.05
CA CYS A 242 -9.77 -5.95 -16.02
C CYS A 242 -8.63 -5.12 -15.42
N MET A 243 -7.38 -5.52 -15.69
CA MET A 243 -6.20 -4.75 -15.32
C MET A 243 -5.99 -3.60 -16.33
N LEU A 244 -5.50 -2.47 -15.83
CA LEU A 244 -5.20 -1.28 -16.62
C LEU A 244 -3.71 -0.90 -16.48
N GLY A 245 -3.03 -0.84 -17.61
CA GLY A 245 -1.67 -0.35 -17.81
C GLY A 245 -1.53 1.16 -17.62
N LYS A 246 -2.58 1.94 -17.90
CA LYS A 246 -2.53 3.40 -17.89
C LYS A 246 -3.53 4.01 -16.90
N LYS A 247 -3.04 4.94 -16.07
CA LYS A 247 -3.89 5.65 -15.11
C LYS A 247 -5.02 6.44 -15.78
N CYS A 248 -4.75 7.00 -16.96
CA CYS A 248 -5.72 7.81 -17.69
C CYS A 248 -6.91 7.00 -18.22
N SER A 249 -6.81 5.67 -18.34
CA SER A 249 -7.92 4.80 -18.75
C SER A 249 -9.01 4.71 -17.68
N LEU A 250 -8.65 4.87 -16.40
CA LEU A 250 -9.54 4.57 -15.28
C LEU A 250 -10.77 5.50 -15.21
N ALA A 251 -10.59 6.81 -15.40
CA ALA A 251 -11.71 7.76 -15.30
C ALA A 251 -12.74 7.57 -16.43
N PRO A 252 -12.36 7.54 -17.73
CA PRO A 252 -13.29 7.28 -18.82
C PRO A 252 -14.05 5.95 -18.69
N LEU A 253 -13.39 4.87 -18.23
CA LEU A 253 -14.04 3.57 -18.06
C LEU A 253 -15.04 3.56 -16.90
N LYS A 254 -14.75 4.27 -15.81
CA LYS A 254 -15.71 4.46 -14.72
C LYS A 254 -16.92 5.28 -15.17
N ASP A 255 -16.70 6.32 -15.96
CA ASP A 255 -17.78 7.14 -16.51
C ASP A 255 -18.65 6.33 -17.46
N GLU A 256 -18.05 5.43 -18.26
CA GLU A 256 -18.80 4.49 -19.11
C GLU A 256 -19.68 3.55 -18.29
N LEU A 257 -19.13 2.88 -17.27
CA LEU A 257 -19.92 2.01 -16.38
C LEU A 257 -21.07 2.76 -15.69
N LEU A 258 -20.83 4.01 -15.30
CA LEU A 258 -21.86 4.87 -14.71
C LEU A 258 -22.97 5.20 -15.72
N LYS A 259 -22.61 5.58 -16.95
CA LYS A 259 -23.58 5.86 -18.03
C LYS A 259 -24.45 4.66 -18.36
N GLN A 260 -23.88 3.46 -18.32
CA GLN A 260 -24.58 2.20 -18.58
C GLN A 260 -25.39 1.70 -17.37
N GLY A 261 -25.40 2.42 -16.25
CA GLY A 261 -26.21 2.08 -15.07
C GLY A 261 -25.73 0.84 -14.32
N VAL A 262 -24.42 0.53 -14.36
CA VAL A 262 -23.88 -0.64 -13.65
C VAL A 262 -23.89 -0.39 -12.13
N PRO A 263 -24.54 -1.24 -11.32
CA PRO A 263 -24.87 -0.90 -9.94
C PRO A 263 -23.67 -0.95 -8.98
N LYS A 264 -22.68 -1.80 -9.25
CA LYS A 264 -21.49 -1.95 -8.40
C LYS A 264 -20.23 -1.76 -9.22
N VAL A 265 -19.40 -0.81 -8.82
CA VAL A 265 -18.11 -0.51 -9.46
C VAL A 265 -17.07 -0.27 -8.39
N THR A 266 -15.90 -0.91 -8.51
CA THR A 266 -14.74 -0.67 -7.66
C THR A 266 -13.45 -0.74 -8.46
N HIS A 267 -12.37 -0.24 -7.88
CA HIS A 267 -11.06 -0.21 -8.51
C HIS A 267 -9.95 -0.31 -7.47
N THR A 268 -8.76 -0.71 -7.91
CA THR A 268 -7.58 -0.78 -7.05
C THR A 268 -6.31 -0.37 -7.79
N GLU A 269 -5.20 -0.35 -7.05
CA GLU A 269 -3.85 -0.08 -7.55
C GLU A 269 -2.92 -1.23 -7.17
N PHE A 270 -2.22 -1.78 -8.16
CA PHE A 270 -1.17 -2.77 -7.98
C PHE A 270 0.20 -2.09 -8.04
N CYS A 271 1.00 -2.31 -7.00
CA CYS A 271 2.32 -1.70 -6.85
C CYS A 271 3.37 -2.79 -6.67
N GLN A 272 4.35 -2.85 -7.57
CA GLN A 272 5.50 -3.73 -7.46
C GLN A 272 6.74 -3.04 -8.02
N GLY A 273 7.66 -2.66 -7.13
CA GLY A 273 8.77 -1.78 -7.52
C GLY A 273 8.26 -0.44 -8.08
N ARG A 274 8.79 -0.03 -9.24
CA ARG A 274 8.44 1.26 -9.88
C ARG A 274 7.22 1.20 -10.81
N THR A 275 6.80 0.00 -11.19
CA THR A 275 5.70 -0.19 -12.13
C THR A 275 4.39 -0.23 -11.34
N MET A 276 3.49 0.69 -11.65
CA MET A 276 2.12 0.67 -11.13
C MET A 276 1.16 0.20 -12.21
N ARG A 277 0.13 -0.53 -11.78
CA ARG A 277 -1.05 -0.88 -12.58
C ARG A 277 -2.29 -0.53 -11.78
N TRP A 278 -3.41 -0.40 -12.47
CA TRP A 278 -4.72 -0.28 -11.87
C TRP A 278 -5.53 -1.52 -12.22
N ALA A 279 -6.63 -1.75 -11.52
CA ALA A 279 -7.63 -2.68 -11.98
C ALA A 279 -9.01 -2.12 -11.70
N LEU A 280 -9.95 -2.44 -12.57
CA LEU A 280 -11.35 -2.03 -12.50
C LEU A 280 -12.20 -3.30 -12.42
N ALA A 281 -13.19 -3.30 -11.53
CA ALA A 281 -14.13 -4.40 -11.41
C ALA A 281 -15.55 -3.87 -11.25
N TRP A 282 -16.52 -4.61 -11.78
CA TRP A 282 -17.92 -4.27 -11.72
C TRP A 282 -18.82 -5.50 -11.64
N SER A 283 -20.03 -5.29 -11.14
CA SER A 283 -21.03 -6.35 -10.96
C SER A 283 -22.45 -5.83 -11.21
N PHE A 284 -23.31 -6.74 -11.65
CA PHE A 284 -24.76 -6.55 -11.78
C PHE A 284 -25.55 -7.20 -10.62
N TYR A 285 -24.86 -7.76 -9.64
CA TYR A 285 -25.45 -8.29 -8.42
C TYR A 285 -25.53 -7.19 -7.35
N ASP A 286 -26.61 -7.18 -6.57
CA ASP A 286 -26.83 -6.19 -5.52
C ASP A 286 -26.21 -6.62 -4.18
N ASP A 287 -26.12 -7.93 -3.98
CA ASP A 287 -25.68 -8.65 -2.77
C ASP A 287 -24.16 -8.85 -2.66
N VAL A 288 -23.39 -8.48 -3.70
CA VAL A 288 -21.93 -8.64 -3.63
C VAL A 288 -21.30 -7.55 -2.76
N PRO A 289 -20.42 -7.92 -1.80
CA PRO A 289 -19.65 -6.95 -1.05
C PRO A 289 -18.67 -6.26 -2.00
N VAL A 290 -18.57 -4.93 -1.91
CA VAL A 290 -17.66 -4.15 -2.76
C VAL A 290 -16.42 -3.79 -1.94
N PRO A 291 -15.24 -4.34 -2.28
CA PRO A 291 -13.99 -3.95 -1.63
C PRO A 291 -13.77 -2.45 -1.76
N SER A 292 -13.39 -1.80 -0.66
CA SER A 292 -13.11 -0.37 -0.66
C SER A 292 -11.90 -0.05 -1.54
N PRO A 293 -11.99 0.94 -2.44
CA PRO A 293 -10.84 1.36 -3.23
C PRO A 293 -9.73 1.93 -2.33
N PRO A 294 -8.48 2.00 -2.81
CA PRO A 294 -7.36 2.54 -2.04
C PRO A 294 -7.67 3.94 -1.49
N CYS A 295 -7.43 4.14 -0.19
CA CYS A 295 -7.66 5.44 0.44
C CYS A 295 -6.84 6.54 -0.25
N LYS A 296 -7.47 7.69 -0.55
CA LYS A 296 -6.82 8.90 -1.11
C LYS A 296 -5.61 9.39 -0.29
N ARG A 297 -5.40 8.87 0.93
CA ARG A 297 -4.29 9.18 1.84
C ARG A 297 -3.05 8.28 1.69
N ARG A 298 -2.86 7.54 0.59
CA ARG A 298 -1.55 6.93 0.25
C ARG A 298 -0.53 7.98 -0.24
N LYS A 299 -0.32 9.07 0.50
CA LYS A 299 1.04 9.64 0.49
C LYS A 299 1.86 8.62 1.26
N LEU A 300 2.85 8.00 0.61
CA LEU A 300 3.86 7.19 1.28
C LEU A 300 4.22 7.93 2.56
N GLU A 301 3.81 7.44 3.73
CA GLU A 301 4.21 8.05 4.98
C GLU A 301 5.71 7.81 5.05
N LYS A 302 6.49 8.78 4.56
CA LYS A 302 7.88 8.92 4.95
C LYS A 302 7.84 8.81 6.47
N ALA A 303 8.58 7.85 7.03
CA ALA A 303 8.76 7.74 8.48
C ALA A 303 9.02 9.16 8.99
N ARG A 304 8.01 9.72 9.66
CA ARG A 304 8.01 11.15 9.97
C ARG A 304 9.01 11.29 11.11
N LYS A 305 10.10 12.01 10.88
CA LYS A 305 11.10 12.27 11.91
C LYS A 305 10.41 12.79 13.19
N ALA A 306 10.87 12.29 14.34
CA ALA A 306 10.46 12.78 15.64
C ALA A 306 10.76 14.28 15.75
N LEU A 307 9.94 15.00 16.51
CA LEU A 307 10.33 16.34 16.94
C LEU A 307 11.33 16.18 18.07
N THR A 308 12.44 16.92 18.04
CA THR A 308 13.47 16.79 19.06
C THR A 308 13.86 18.15 19.62
N PHE A 309 14.22 18.17 20.90
CA PHE A 309 15.00 19.25 21.49
C PHE A 309 15.96 18.68 22.53
N THR A 310 17.13 19.30 22.61
CA THR A 310 18.19 18.91 23.54
C THR A 310 18.18 19.85 24.74
N VAL A 311 18.25 19.31 25.94
CA VAL A 311 18.48 20.04 27.20
C VAL A 311 19.95 19.90 27.52
N LEU A 312 20.67 21.02 27.47
CA LEU A 312 22.12 21.03 27.64
C LEU A 312 22.52 20.77 29.09
N LYS A 313 23.70 20.18 29.30
CA LYS A 313 24.30 19.86 30.60
C LYS A 313 24.12 20.95 31.69
N PRO A 314 24.36 22.26 31.45
CA PRO A 314 24.18 23.27 32.49
C PRO A 314 22.73 23.40 32.96
N THR A 315 21.78 23.33 32.02
CA THR A 315 20.34 23.35 32.31
C THR A 315 19.91 22.08 33.02
N VAL A 316 20.45 20.92 32.64
CA VAL A 316 20.18 19.64 33.33
C VAL A 316 20.63 19.72 34.80
N ALA A 317 21.84 20.25 35.06
CA ALA A 317 22.36 20.41 36.41
C ALA A 317 21.46 21.33 37.28
N GLU A 318 20.98 22.44 36.73
CA GLU A 318 20.04 23.32 37.44
C GLU A 318 18.67 22.66 37.70
N LEU A 319 18.18 21.87 36.74
CA LEU A 319 16.93 21.12 36.92
C LEU A 319 17.07 20.02 37.97
N GLN A 320 18.25 19.41 38.08
CA GLN A 320 18.58 18.40 39.11
C GLN A 320 18.62 19.02 40.51
N THR A 321 19.25 20.19 40.68
CA THR A 321 19.27 20.86 42.00
C THR A 321 17.87 21.28 42.45
N GLN A 322 16.98 21.62 41.52
CA GLN A 322 15.59 21.98 41.80
C GLN A 322 14.63 20.77 41.85
N ALA A 323 15.06 19.56 41.44
CA ALA A 323 14.23 18.36 41.37
C ALA A 323 13.58 17.92 42.71
N PRO A 324 14.22 18.10 43.89
CA PRO A 324 13.59 17.79 45.17
C PRO A 324 12.30 18.60 45.43
N SER A 325 12.23 19.83 44.90
CA SER A 325 11.05 20.71 45.06
C SER A 325 9.79 20.21 44.34
N ILE A 326 9.94 19.19 43.47
CA ILE A 326 8.86 18.59 42.69
C ILE A 326 8.64 17.12 43.04
N GLY A 327 9.20 16.65 44.16
CA GLY A 327 9.02 15.29 44.66
C GLY A 327 9.82 14.22 43.92
N CYS A 328 10.83 14.61 43.13
CA CYS A 328 11.72 13.65 42.46
C CYS A 328 12.85 13.24 43.42
N THR A 329 12.93 11.95 43.74
CA THR A 329 13.96 11.37 44.65
C THR A 329 15.11 10.69 43.90
N ASN A 330 14.97 10.45 42.59
CA ASN A 330 15.98 9.84 41.75
C ASN A 330 16.91 10.91 41.14
N THR A 331 18.21 10.61 41.05
CA THR A 331 19.26 11.58 40.70
C THR A 331 19.70 11.54 39.24
N SER A 332 19.15 10.64 38.41
CA SER A 332 19.57 10.54 37.01
C SER A 332 19.16 11.80 36.21
N PRO A 333 19.98 12.22 35.22
CA PRO A 333 19.65 13.33 34.31
C PRO A 333 18.28 13.15 33.63
N THR A 334 17.98 11.94 33.18
CA THR A 334 16.75 11.59 32.47
C THR A 334 15.53 11.61 33.38
N ASP A 335 15.64 11.13 34.63
CA ASP A 335 14.56 11.20 35.62
C ASP A 335 14.21 12.65 35.96
N SER A 336 15.23 13.50 36.13
CA SER A 336 15.05 14.91 36.50
C SER A 336 14.31 15.67 35.39
N VAL A 337 14.76 15.53 34.15
CA VAL A 337 14.09 16.15 32.99
C VAL A 337 12.68 15.60 32.80
N SER A 338 12.47 14.30 33.01
CA SER A 338 11.15 13.66 32.91
C SER A 338 10.18 14.16 33.98
N ALA A 339 10.61 14.29 35.24
CA ALA A 339 9.79 14.82 36.31
C ALA A 339 9.35 16.27 36.03
N TRP A 340 10.24 17.10 35.48
CA TRP A 340 9.89 18.44 35.03
C TRP A 340 8.90 18.45 33.86
N LEU A 341 9.07 17.56 32.89
CA LEU A 341 8.11 17.37 31.80
C LEU A 341 6.72 16.99 32.34
N GLU A 342 6.63 16.00 33.23
CA GLU A 342 5.37 15.56 33.85
C GLU A 342 4.70 16.70 34.64
N LYS A 343 5.46 17.51 35.39
CA LYS A 343 4.94 18.70 36.07
C LYS A 343 4.36 19.72 35.08
N ILE A 344 5.08 20.00 34.00
CA ILE A 344 4.61 20.95 32.96
C ILE A 344 3.37 20.40 32.26
N LEU A 345 3.36 19.11 31.89
CA LEU A 345 2.23 18.44 31.25
C LEU A 345 1.00 18.43 32.14
N THR A 346 1.16 18.17 33.44
CA THR A 346 0.08 18.26 34.45
C THR A 346 -0.50 19.67 34.48
N HIS A 347 0.36 20.71 34.53
CA HIS A 347 -0.08 22.10 34.50
C HIS A 347 -0.83 22.46 33.22
N LEU A 348 -0.39 21.91 32.08
CA LEU A 348 -1.05 22.04 30.79
C LEU A 348 -2.26 21.11 30.63
N LYS A 349 -2.66 20.33 31.65
CA LYS A 349 -3.77 19.37 31.55
C LYS A 349 -3.63 18.38 30.37
N VAL A 350 -2.39 18.06 29.99
CA VAL A 350 -2.09 17.01 29.02
C VAL A 350 -1.97 15.70 29.79
N LEU A 351 -2.83 14.74 29.47
CA LEU A 351 -2.79 13.43 30.11
C LEU A 351 -1.48 12.73 29.72
N HIS A 352 -0.78 12.16 30.69
CA HIS A 352 0.49 11.47 30.48
C HIS A 352 0.59 10.24 31.37
N LYS A 353 1.24 9.20 30.85
CA LYS A 353 1.50 7.95 31.58
C LYS A 353 2.88 7.43 31.22
N ARG A 354 3.66 7.00 32.20
CA ARG A 354 4.92 6.27 31.97
C ARG A 354 4.65 4.92 31.29
N VAL A 355 5.47 4.57 30.30
CA VAL A 355 5.38 3.31 29.55
C VAL A 355 6.70 2.55 29.64
N PRO A 356 6.68 1.20 29.65
CA PRO A 356 7.90 0.40 29.72
C PRO A 356 8.87 0.73 28.57
N CYS A 357 10.15 0.89 28.90
CA CYS A 357 11.25 1.22 27.99
C CYS A 357 12.56 0.61 28.52
N GLY A 358 13.65 0.70 27.74
CA GLY A 358 14.95 0.13 28.10
C GLY A 358 15.61 0.82 29.30
N GLU A 359 16.64 0.21 29.89
CA GLU A 359 17.25 0.61 31.17
C GLU A 359 17.82 2.05 31.22
N ALA A 360 18.04 2.70 30.08
CA ALA A 360 18.62 4.05 29.97
C ALA A 360 17.68 5.09 29.31
N GLU A 361 16.41 4.76 29.13
CA GLU A 361 15.43 5.65 28.49
C GLU A 361 14.18 5.78 29.37
N LEU A 362 13.52 6.93 29.35
CA LEU A 362 12.21 7.11 29.97
C LEU A 362 11.18 7.51 28.91
N SER A 363 10.09 6.75 28.82
CA SER A 363 9.01 6.98 27.86
C SER A 363 7.71 7.42 28.54
N LEU A 364 7.09 8.47 28.00
CA LEU A 364 5.78 8.99 28.38
C LEU A 364 4.81 8.88 27.21
N PHE A 365 3.64 8.28 27.42
CA PHE A 365 2.54 8.31 26.47
C PHE A 365 1.59 9.46 26.78
N LEU A 366 1.45 10.39 25.84
CA LEU A 366 0.64 11.60 25.99
C LEU A 366 -0.69 11.50 25.27
N THR A 367 -1.75 12.00 25.89
CA THR A 367 -3.06 12.23 25.26
C THR A 367 -3.50 13.67 25.51
N ALA A 368 -3.48 14.48 24.46
CA ALA A 368 -3.95 15.86 24.51
C ALA A 368 -5.44 15.92 24.14
N VAL A 369 -6.29 16.30 25.11
CA VAL A 369 -7.75 16.39 24.93
C VAL A 369 -8.18 17.82 24.59
N GLU A 370 -7.47 18.82 25.13
CA GLU A 370 -7.71 20.24 24.90
C GLU A 370 -6.40 20.99 24.64
N ASN A 371 -6.48 22.12 23.94
CA ASN A 371 -5.33 22.94 23.56
C ASN A 371 -5.10 24.06 24.59
N THR A 372 -4.43 23.73 25.68
CA THR A 372 -4.18 24.65 26.81
C THR A 372 -2.92 25.50 26.66
N TRP A 373 -1.99 25.09 25.78
CA TRP A 373 -0.66 25.71 25.65
C TRP A 373 -0.63 26.95 24.76
N ILE A 374 -1.58 27.12 23.83
CA ILE A 374 -1.65 28.33 22.97
C ILE A 374 -2.02 29.59 23.78
N HIS A 375 -2.89 29.47 24.79
CA HIS A 375 -3.36 30.63 25.57
C HIS A 375 -2.53 30.95 26.80
N ALA A 376 -1.45 30.21 27.08
CA ALA A 376 -0.65 30.39 28.30
C ALA A 376 -0.03 31.78 28.44
N ARG A 377 0.21 32.52 27.35
CA ARG A 377 0.70 33.91 27.39
C ARG A 377 -0.42 34.93 27.65
N GLN A 378 -1.61 34.68 27.11
CA GLN A 378 -2.78 35.56 27.23
C GLN A 378 -3.41 35.43 28.63
N LYS A 379 -3.55 34.20 29.13
CA LYS A 379 -4.05 33.87 30.47
C LYS A 379 -3.14 34.40 31.59
N ARG A 380 -1.82 34.47 31.37
CA ARG A 380 -0.86 35.12 32.30
C ARG A 380 -1.02 36.63 32.35
N ARG A 381 -1.33 37.27 31.22
CA ARG A 381 -1.64 38.72 31.16
C ARG A 381 -2.98 39.03 31.85
N GLU A 382 -3.96 38.14 31.72
CA GLU A 382 -5.24 38.24 32.42
C GLU A 382 -5.13 37.98 33.91
N GLN A 383 -4.36 36.97 34.37
CA GLN A 383 -4.10 36.74 35.80
C GLN A 383 -3.33 37.90 36.46
N GLY A 384 -2.36 38.50 35.75
CA GLY A 384 -1.69 39.71 36.21
C GLY A 384 -2.60 40.95 36.26
N ARG A 385 -3.68 40.99 35.46
CA ARG A 385 -4.73 42.01 35.54
C ARG A 385 -5.74 41.71 36.66
N HIS A 386 -6.11 40.44 36.86
CA HIS A 386 -7.06 40.01 37.88
C HIS A 386 -6.53 40.19 39.32
N LEU A 387 -5.21 40.11 39.52
CA LEU A 387 -4.56 40.46 40.79
C LEU A 387 -4.63 41.97 41.13
N ARG A 388 -5.04 42.83 40.18
CA ARG A 388 -5.17 44.28 40.35
C ARG A 388 -6.61 44.79 40.43
N GLU A 389 -7.62 43.95 40.19
CA GLU A 389 -9.03 44.39 40.14
C GLU A 389 -9.95 43.49 40.97
N LEU A 390 -10.77 44.10 41.83
CA LEU A 390 -11.81 43.46 42.66
C LEU A 390 -12.94 42.86 41.78
N PRO A 391 -13.63 41.80 42.24
CA PRO A 391 -14.39 40.92 41.37
C PRO A 391 -15.72 41.53 40.91
N ARG A 392 -15.98 41.52 39.60
CA ARG A 392 -17.30 41.73 39.00
C ARG A 392 -17.86 40.42 38.42
N ALA A 393 -19.18 40.27 38.52
CA ALA A 393 -19.95 39.06 38.25
C ALA A 393 -19.82 38.51 36.80
N GLN A 394 -19.88 37.18 36.67
CA GLN A 394 -19.82 36.47 35.39
C GLN A 394 -21.22 36.31 34.74
N PRO A 395 -21.33 36.35 33.39
CA PRO A 395 -22.54 35.94 32.70
C PRO A 395 -22.54 34.43 32.40
N THR A 396 -23.68 33.80 32.67
CA THR A 396 -24.00 32.40 32.40
C THR A 396 -24.26 32.12 30.92
N SER A 397 -23.67 31.07 30.37
CA SER A 397 -24.18 30.41 29.15
C SER A 397 -24.27 28.90 29.36
N THR A 398 -25.44 28.35 29.06
CA THR A 398 -25.80 26.93 29.19
C THR A 398 -25.56 26.21 27.87
N CYS A 399 -25.00 25.00 27.91
CA CYS A 399 -25.08 24.06 26.79
C CYS A 399 -25.30 22.62 27.29
N LYS A 400 -26.20 21.92 26.59
CA LYS A 400 -26.82 20.64 26.95
C LYS A 400 -25.88 19.45 26.70
N LYS A 401 -25.95 18.45 27.59
CA LYS A 401 -25.29 17.14 27.46
C LYS A 401 -26.10 16.24 26.51
N GLY A 402 -25.40 15.59 25.57
CA GLY A 402 -25.88 14.42 24.82
C GLY A 402 -24.75 13.39 24.76
N ALA A 403 -25.04 12.15 25.18
CA ALA A 403 -24.09 11.08 25.36
C ALA A 403 -23.88 10.25 24.09
N ASN A 404 -22.63 10.16 23.64
CA ASN A 404 -22.02 9.02 22.96
C ASN A 404 -20.50 9.24 23.00
N THR A 405 -19.85 8.72 24.03
CA THR A 405 -18.44 8.99 24.36
C THR A 405 -17.48 8.21 23.46
N VAL A 406 -17.26 8.71 22.24
CA VAL A 406 -15.93 8.62 21.64
C VAL A 406 -15.11 9.71 22.32
N GLN A 407 -14.07 9.33 23.08
CA GLN A 407 -13.23 10.30 23.78
C GLN A 407 -12.54 11.19 22.74
N CYS A 408 -13.01 12.43 22.57
CA CYS A 408 -12.48 13.37 21.57
C CYS A 408 -11.11 13.87 22.04
N PHE A 409 -10.03 13.33 21.47
CA PHE A 409 -8.66 13.83 21.69
C PHE A 409 -8.14 14.59 20.46
N LEU A 410 -7.28 15.59 20.69
CA LEU A 410 -6.62 16.36 19.64
C LEU A 410 -5.50 15.54 19.00
N PHE A 411 -4.62 14.95 19.82
CA PHE A 411 -3.59 14.01 19.39
C PHE A 411 -3.07 13.15 20.55
N LYS A 412 -2.39 12.07 20.19
CA LYS A 412 -1.58 11.23 21.05
C LYS A 412 -0.15 11.16 20.51
N CYS A 413 0.81 11.16 21.40
CA CYS A 413 2.22 11.01 21.04
C CYS A 413 3.00 10.25 22.11
N LEU A 414 4.11 9.65 21.69
CA LEU A 414 5.09 9.04 22.58
C LEU A 414 6.24 10.03 22.75
N VAL A 415 6.62 10.31 23.99
CA VAL A 415 7.78 11.14 24.33
C VAL A 415 8.85 10.25 24.92
N ASN A 416 10.04 10.27 24.34
CA ASN A 416 11.20 9.56 24.87
C ASN A 416 12.21 10.58 25.38
N VAL A 417 12.73 10.34 26.58
CA VAL A 417 13.79 11.12 27.22
C VAL A 417 15.01 10.21 27.31
N LYS A 418 16.10 10.61 26.64
CA LYS A 418 17.31 9.80 26.50
C LYS A 418 18.53 10.63 26.86
N GLU A 419 19.50 9.98 27.47
CA GLU A 419 20.81 10.59 27.70
C GLU A 419 21.68 10.42 26.44
N GLU A 420 22.22 11.53 25.93
CA GLU A 420 23.16 11.54 24.81
C GLU A 420 24.42 12.26 25.29
N GLU A 421 25.49 11.48 25.54
CA GLU A 421 26.74 11.93 26.15
C GLU A 421 26.59 12.57 27.54
N ASN A 422 26.38 13.89 27.61
CA ASN A 422 26.17 14.67 28.83
C ASN A 422 24.89 15.54 28.77
N ASP A 423 24.17 15.47 27.66
CA ASP A 423 22.94 16.21 27.42
C ASP A 423 21.74 15.25 27.49
N VAL A 424 20.54 15.81 27.65
CA VAL A 424 19.30 15.03 27.61
C VAL A 424 18.50 15.40 26.38
N VAL A 425 18.24 14.41 25.53
CA VAL A 425 17.42 14.58 24.31
C VAL A 425 15.99 14.15 24.58
N VAL A 426 15.05 15.02 24.24
CA VAL A 426 13.62 14.75 24.30
C VAL A 426 13.09 14.59 22.87
N GLU A 427 12.58 13.41 22.56
CA GLU A 427 11.98 13.08 21.28
C GLU A 427 10.46 12.91 21.39
N MET A 428 9.69 13.57 20.53
CA MET A 428 8.23 13.41 20.45
C MET A 428 7.84 12.73 19.13
N HIS A 429 7.31 11.52 19.26
CA HIS A 429 6.88 10.63 18.19
C HIS A 429 5.36 10.69 18.02
N TRP A 430 4.91 10.99 16.81
CA TRP A 430 3.49 11.05 16.50
C TRP A 430 2.86 9.64 16.54
N VAL A 431 1.77 9.48 17.28
CA VAL A 431 1.01 8.21 17.31
C VAL A 431 -0.27 8.36 16.49
N GLU A 432 -1.17 9.25 16.90
CA GLU A 432 -2.43 9.52 16.19
C GLU A 432 -2.99 10.90 16.54
N GLY A 433 -3.92 11.43 15.75
CA GLY A 433 -4.53 12.73 16.04
C GLY A 433 -5.08 13.47 14.83
N GLN A 434 -5.74 14.59 15.10
CA GLN A 434 -6.41 15.41 14.10
C GLN A 434 -5.46 16.41 13.43
N ASN A 435 -4.51 16.98 14.18
CA ASN A 435 -3.59 18.01 13.69
C ASN A 435 -2.19 17.89 14.34
N LYS A 436 -1.15 17.69 13.52
CA LYS A 436 0.26 17.58 13.98
C LYS A 436 0.87 18.92 14.40
N ASP A 437 0.37 20.04 13.88
CA ASP A 437 0.86 21.37 14.27
C ASP A 437 0.62 21.65 15.76
N LEU A 438 -0.43 21.04 16.33
CA LEU A 438 -0.70 21.07 17.76
C LEU A 438 0.41 20.37 18.57
N MET A 439 0.94 19.25 18.07
CA MET A 439 2.10 18.57 18.68
C MET A 439 3.37 19.41 18.54
N ASN A 440 3.59 20.06 17.39
CA ASN A 440 4.72 20.98 17.17
C ASN A 440 4.70 22.15 18.17
N GLN A 441 3.52 22.72 18.40
CA GLN A 441 3.32 23.80 19.36
C GLN A 441 3.52 23.33 20.80
N LEU A 442 3.02 22.13 21.17
CA LEU A 442 3.27 21.56 22.48
C LEU A 442 4.77 21.31 22.70
N CYS A 443 5.47 20.72 21.72
CA CYS A 443 6.93 20.51 21.76
C CYS A 443 7.68 21.83 22.03
N THR A 444 7.29 22.89 21.34
CA THR A 444 7.89 24.22 21.52
C THR A 444 7.57 24.80 22.89
N CYS A 445 6.35 24.57 23.40
CA CYS A 445 5.94 24.98 24.73
C CYS A 445 6.72 24.25 25.82
N LEU A 446 6.91 22.93 25.70
CA LEU A 446 7.69 22.11 26.62
C LEU A 446 9.14 22.57 26.64
N LYS A 447 9.77 22.69 25.47
CA LYS A 447 11.14 23.23 25.32
C LYS A 447 11.31 24.56 26.05
N ASN A 448 10.45 25.54 25.72
CA ASN A 448 10.53 26.87 26.32
C ASN A 448 10.25 26.88 27.82
N SER A 449 9.42 25.96 28.32
CA SER A 449 9.08 25.87 29.73
C SER A 449 10.23 25.27 30.53
N ILE A 450 10.89 24.24 30.00
CA ILE A 450 12.09 23.63 30.59
C ILE A 450 13.22 24.65 30.69
N PHE A 451 13.55 25.32 29.60
CA PHE A 451 14.64 26.32 29.61
C PHE A 451 14.37 27.51 30.53
N ARG A 452 13.11 27.82 30.85
CA ARG A 452 12.79 28.86 31.84
C ARG A 452 12.97 28.41 33.28
N GLN A 453 12.84 27.11 33.57
CA GLN A 453 13.07 26.60 34.91
C GLN A 453 14.56 26.46 35.19
N GLY A 454 15.35 26.06 34.19
CA GLY A 454 16.82 26.05 34.26
C GLY A 454 17.48 27.35 33.78
N ALA A 455 16.83 28.50 34.02
CA ALA A 455 17.41 29.82 33.80
C ALA A 455 17.03 30.79 34.94
N LYS A 456 16.57 30.26 36.08
CA LYS A 456 16.25 31.08 37.24
C LYS A 456 17.53 31.19 38.07
N PRO A 457 18.18 32.36 38.13
CA PRO A 457 19.28 32.53 39.07
C PRO A 457 18.74 32.31 40.49
N THR A 458 19.49 31.55 41.28
CA THR A 458 19.36 31.46 42.74
C THR A 458 19.43 32.82 43.39
#